data_AF-A0A8I1KFA1-F1
#
_entry.id   AF-A0A8I1KFA1-F1
#
_cell.length_a   1.000
_cell.length_b   1.000
_cell.length_c   1.000
_cell.angle_alpha   90.00
_cell.angle_beta   90.00
_cell.angle_gamma   90.00
#
_symmetry.space_group_name_H-M   'P 1'
#
loop_
_entity.id
_entity.type
_entity.pdbx_description
1 polymer ?
#
loop_
_entity_poly.entity_id
_entity_poly.type
_entity_poly.pdbx_seq_one_letter_code
_entity_poly.pdbx_strand_id
1 'polypeptide(L)'
;MTGVQRVLEAGLLISGALAIFIFLSLVSFNPADPSWSQTGYEGSIHNAGGAVGAWVADVLLFAFGFVAYLIPFSFVGVGYLLFRKTYQLLEMDYLAVSLRMIGAMLALIGASALSSINFDDIYYFSAGGVIGDVIAASLLPYLNFVGTTLLLLTFFFTGVTLVTGISWLQV
;
A
#
# COMPACT_ATOMS: atom_id res chain seq x y z
N MET A 1 16.41 27.64 11.49
CA MET A 1 16.18 26.21 11.19
C MET A 1 17.24 25.39 11.90
N THR A 2 16.86 24.51 12.81
CA THR A 2 17.80 23.58 13.46
C THR A 2 18.20 22.46 12.48
N GLY A 3 19.32 21.77 12.73
CA GLY A 3 19.78 20.67 11.87
C GLY A 3 18.73 19.56 11.71
N VAL A 4 18.01 19.25 12.79
CA VAL A 4 16.92 18.26 12.80
C VAL A 4 15.77 18.69 11.88
N GLN A 5 15.36 19.97 11.91
CA GLN A 5 14.29 20.47 11.03
C GLN A 5 14.62 20.28 9.54
N ARG A 6 15.88 20.52 9.14
CA ARG A 6 16.31 20.32 7.75
C ARG A 6 16.24 18.85 7.33
N VAL A 7 16.58 17.92 8.22
CA VAL A 7 16.48 16.48 7.95
C VAL A 7 15.02 16.05 7.78
N LEU A 8 14.10 16.57 8.60
CA LEU A 8 12.68 16.27 8.49
C LEU A 8 12.06 16.83 7.21
N GLU A 9 12.37 18.09 6.88
CA GLU A 9 11.90 18.72 5.65
C GLU A 9 12.41 17.96 4.43
N ALA A 10 13.69 17.56 4.42
CA ALA A 10 14.24 16.70 3.38
C ALA A 10 13.51 15.35 3.32
N GLY A 11 13.22 14.72 4.47
CA GLY A 11 12.45 13.47 4.54
C GLY A 11 11.02 13.61 4.00
N LEU A 12 10.34 14.73 4.30
CA LEU A 12 9.02 15.05 3.77
C LEU A 12 9.05 15.24 2.25
N LEU A 13 10.04 15.98 1.74
CA LEU A 13 10.21 16.19 0.30
C LEU A 13 10.52 14.88 -0.42
N ILE A 14 11.41 14.05 0.12
CA ILE A 14 11.76 12.74 -0.45
C ILE A 14 10.54 11.82 -0.46
N SER A 15 9.83 11.69 0.65
CA SER A 15 8.62 10.84 0.73
C SER A 15 7.51 11.32 -0.21
N GLY A 16 7.30 12.63 -0.34
CA GLY A 16 6.36 13.21 -1.30
C GLY A 16 6.77 12.94 -2.76
N ALA A 17 8.05 13.14 -3.10
CA ALA A 17 8.56 12.87 -4.44
C ALA A 17 8.43 11.38 -4.80
N LEU A 18 8.76 10.47 -3.87
CA LEU A 18 8.58 9.03 -4.05
C LEU A 18 7.11 8.66 -4.23
N ALA A 19 6.21 9.21 -3.43
CA ALA A 19 4.78 8.96 -3.56
C ALA A 19 4.25 9.39 -4.95
N ILE A 20 4.63 10.59 -5.41
CA ILE A 20 4.26 11.08 -6.74
C ILE A 20 4.82 10.17 -7.83
N PHE A 21 6.10 9.78 -7.72
CA PHE A 21 6.74 8.88 -8.69
C PHE A 21 6.02 7.52 -8.76
N ILE A 22 5.72 6.90 -7.62
CA ILE A 22 5.01 5.61 -7.57
C ILE A 22 3.59 5.76 -8.13
N PHE A 23 2.87 6.81 -7.76
CA PHE A 23 1.51 7.03 -8.24
C PHE A 23 1.46 7.24 -9.76
N LEU A 24 2.35 8.09 -10.29
CA LEU A 24 2.49 8.28 -11.74
C LEU A 24 2.81 6.97 -12.44
N SER A 25 3.77 6.20 -11.90
CA SER A 25 4.16 4.91 -12.45
C SER A 25 3.00 3.93 -12.51
N LEU A 26 2.18 3.85 -11.46
CA LEU A 26 1.00 2.97 -11.38
C LEU A 26 -0.10 3.38 -12.37
N VAL A 27 -0.42 4.68 -12.44
CA VAL A 27 -1.48 5.18 -13.32
C VAL A 27 -1.09 5.10 -14.79
N SER A 28 0.19 5.31 -15.12
CA SER A 28 0.73 5.18 -16.47
C SER A 28 1.23 3.77 -16.78
N PHE A 29 0.81 2.73 -16.03
CA PHE A 29 1.25 1.37 -16.29
C PHE A 29 0.77 0.91 -17.67
N ASN A 30 1.69 0.30 -18.44
CA ASN A 30 1.38 -0.28 -19.74
C ASN A 30 1.97 -1.70 -19.78
N PRO A 31 1.15 -2.75 -20.00
CA PRO A 31 1.64 -4.13 -20.13
C PRO A 31 2.62 -4.36 -21.28
N ALA A 32 2.67 -3.45 -22.27
CA ALA A 32 3.61 -3.51 -23.40
C ALA A 32 5.01 -2.96 -23.05
N ASP A 33 5.20 -2.38 -21.87
CA ASP A 33 6.50 -1.92 -21.40
C ASP A 33 7.30 -3.08 -20.78
N PRO A 34 8.63 -3.12 -20.95
CA PRO A 34 9.46 -4.18 -20.39
C PRO A 34 9.48 -4.10 -18.86
N SER A 35 9.06 -5.16 -18.18
CA SER A 35 8.96 -5.21 -16.72
C SER A 35 9.39 -6.59 -16.18
N TRP A 36 9.24 -6.82 -14.87
CA TRP A 36 9.58 -8.10 -14.24
C TRP A 36 8.72 -9.25 -14.80
N SER A 37 7.42 -9.02 -14.91
CA SER A 37 6.45 -10.02 -15.38
C SER A 37 6.04 -9.85 -16.84
N GLN A 38 6.31 -8.70 -17.47
CA GLN A 38 6.00 -8.43 -18.88
C GLN A 38 7.24 -8.55 -19.76
N THR A 39 7.11 -9.32 -20.83
CA THR A 39 8.15 -9.50 -21.86
C THR A 39 7.94 -8.62 -23.09
N GLY A 40 6.89 -7.78 -23.09
CA GLY A 40 6.60 -6.81 -24.15
C GLY A 40 7.72 -5.79 -24.27
N TYR A 41 8.38 -5.76 -25.42
CA TYR A 41 9.25 -4.65 -25.79
C TYR A 41 8.91 -4.21 -27.21
N GLU A 42 8.00 -3.24 -27.33
CA GLU A 42 7.65 -2.60 -28.61
C GLU A 42 8.49 -1.35 -28.89
N GLY A 43 9.74 -1.30 -28.37
CA GLY A 43 10.72 -0.27 -28.67
C GLY A 43 10.68 0.96 -27.76
N SER A 44 9.52 1.59 -27.55
CA SER A 44 9.37 2.76 -26.68
C SER A 44 8.67 2.44 -25.36
N ILE A 45 9.20 2.98 -24.25
CA ILE A 45 8.60 2.86 -22.92
C ILE A 45 7.52 3.93 -22.77
N HIS A 46 6.30 3.52 -22.45
CA HIS A 46 5.13 4.39 -22.32
C HIS A 46 4.92 4.90 -20.89
N ASN A 47 5.44 4.20 -19.89
CA ASN A 47 5.34 4.61 -18.50
C ASN A 47 5.99 5.98 -18.28
N ALA A 48 5.26 6.89 -17.62
CA ALA A 48 5.73 8.25 -17.35
C ALA A 48 6.95 8.27 -16.41
N GLY A 49 7.13 7.24 -15.59
CA GLY A 49 8.32 7.02 -14.76
C GLY A 49 9.48 6.33 -15.50
N GLY A 50 9.35 6.09 -16.81
CA GLY A 50 10.31 5.36 -17.63
C GLY A 50 10.42 3.88 -17.24
N ALA A 51 11.55 3.25 -17.59
CA ALA A 51 11.79 1.83 -17.33
C ALA A 51 11.64 1.46 -15.84
N VAL A 52 12.15 2.32 -14.97
CA VAL A 52 12.08 2.13 -13.51
C VAL A 52 10.63 2.22 -13.04
N GLY A 53 9.86 3.18 -13.55
CA GLY A 53 8.44 3.30 -13.23
C GLY A 53 7.63 2.08 -13.67
N ALA A 54 7.88 1.58 -14.89
CA ALA A 54 7.24 0.37 -15.39
C ALA A 54 7.52 -0.84 -14.47
N TRP A 55 8.77 -1.03 -14.06
CA TRP A 55 9.16 -2.08 -13.12
C TRP A 55 8.53 -1.94 -11.74
N VAL A 56 8.53 -0.72 -11.18
CA VAL A 56 7.94 -0.45 -9.87
C VAL A 56 6.44 -0.73 -9.90
N ALA A 57 5.74 -0.23 -10.91
CA ALA A 57 4.31 -0.46 -11.06
C ALA A 57 3.98 -1.94 -11.24
N ASP A 58 4.74 -2.66 -12.06
CA ASP A 58 4.58 -4.09 -12.30
C ASP A 58 4.66 -4.90 -11.01
N VAL A 59 5.74 -4.72 -10.23
CA VAL A 59 5.96 -5.45 -8.98
C VAL A 59 4.88 -5.14 -7.95
N LEU A 60 4.45 -3.88 -7.85
CA LEU A 60 3.42 -3.47 -6.90
C LEU A 60 2.04 -4.02 -7.28
N LEU A 61 1.66 -3.94 -8.55
CA LEU A 61 0.39 -4.49 -9.05
C LEU A 61 0.38 -6.02 -8.95
N PHE A 62 1.49 -6.68 -9.26
CA PHE A 62 1.63 -8.13 -9.10
C PHE A 62 1.47 -8.57 -7.63
N ALA A 63 2.09 -7.85 -6.70
CA ALA A 63 2.06 -8.22 -5.28
C ALA A 63 0.72 -7.89 -4.60
N PHE A 64 0.13 -6.72 -4.90
CA PHE A 64 -0.99 -6.15 -4.13
C PHE A 64 -2.26 -5.85 -4.95
N GLY A 65 -2.23 -5.95 -6.27
CA GLY A 65 -3.38 -5.64 -7.13
C GLY A 65 -3.88 -4.21 -6.92
N PHE A 66 -5.20 -4.03 -6.74
CA PHE A 66 -5.82 -2.72 -6.49
C PHE A 66 -5.25 -1.99 -5.27
N VAL A 67 -4.79 -2.74 -4.26
CA VAL A 67 -4.26 -2.16 -3.01
C VAL A 67 -2.94 -1.41 -3.26
N ALA A 68 -2.24 -1.71 -4.36
CA ALA A 68 -1.04 -0.98 -4.77
C ALA A 68 -1.27 0.53 -4.89
N TYR A 69 -2.46 0.96 -5.31
CA TYR A 69 -2.80 2.38 -5.44
C TYR A 69 -2.90 3.13 -4.10
N LEU A 70 -2.99 2.41 -2.96
CA LEU A 70 -2.96 3.02 -1.62
C LEU A 70 -1.54 3.26 -1.10
N ILE A 71 -0.54 2.63 -1.71
CA ILE A 71 0.86 2.73 -1.27
C ILE A 71 1.40 4.17 -1.37
N PRO A 72 1.20 4.92 -2.48
CA PRO A 72 1.61 6.33 -2.56
C PRO A 72 1.09 7.19 -1.40
N PHE A 73 -0.18 7.04 -1.03
CA PHE A 73 -0.80 7.79 0.07
C PHE A 73 -0.19 7.42 1.43
N SER A 74 0.23 6.16 1.59
CA SER A 74 0.91 5.69 2.79
C SER A 74 2.29 6.36 2.96
N PHE A 75 3.05 6.55 1.87
CA PHE A 75 4.32 7.28 1.90
C PHE A 75 4.14 8.75 2.30
N VAL A 76 3.10 9.42 1.77
CA VAL A 76 2.75 10.80 2.18
C VAL A 76 2.38 10.85 3.65
N GLY A 77 1.56 9.89 4.12
CA GLY A 77 1.16 9.79 5.52
C GLY A 77 2.35 9.62 6.47
N VAL A 78 3.31 8.76 6.12
CA VAL A 78 4.55 8.57 6.89
C VAL A 78 5.38 9.86 6.90
N GLY A 79 5.59 10.50 5.74
CA GLY A 79 6.32 11.77 5.66
C GLY A 79 5.70 12.87 6.51
N TYR A 80 4.38 13.00 6.47
CA TYR A 80 3.62 13.95 7.28
C TYR A 80 3.71 13.64 8.78
N LEU A 81 3.58 12.37 9.16
CA LEU A 81 3.68 11.96 10.57
C LEU A 81 5.08 12.19 11.13
N LEU A 82 6.12 11.90 10.35
CA LEU A 82 7.50 12.21 10.72
C LEU A 82 7.63 13.71 10.96
N PHE A 83 7.22 14.56 10.02
CA PHE A 83 7.31 16.00 10.19
C PHE A 83 6.52 16.53 11.41
N ARG A 84 5.28 16.04 11.62
CA ARG A 84 4.39 16.55 12.67
C ARG A 84 4.78 16.08 14.07
N LYS A 85 5.17 14.82 14.25
CA LYS A 85 5.49 14.26 15.59
C LYS A 85 6.89 14.63 16.09
N THR A 86 7.83 15.06 15.22
CA THR A 86 9.15 15.51 15.69
C THR A 86 9.13 16.80 16.51
N TYR A 87 8.12 17.64 16.33
CA TYR A 87 7.93 18.83 17.18
C TYR A 87 7.57 18.49 18.64
N GLN A 88 7.24 17.22 18.96
CA GLN A 88 6.97 16.72 20.32
C GLN A 88 7.96 15.63 20.77
N LEU A 89 9.07 15.42 20.05
CA LEU A 89 10.01 14.33 20.36
C LEU A 89 10.85 14.59 21.62
N LEU A 90 10.35 14.06 22.72
CA LEU A 90 11.21 13.37 23.70
C LEU A 90 10.57 12.12 24.33
N GLU A 91 9.32 11.74 23.98
CA GLU A 91 8.71 10.48 24.40
C GLU A 91 8.08 9.75 23.21
N MET A 92 8.88 8.95 22.49
CA MET A 92 8.34 8.04 21.49
C MET A 92 7.64 6.88 22.20
N ASP A 93 6.31 6.84 22.10
CA ASP A 93 5.53 5.67 22.51
C ASP A 93 5.74 4.54 21.48
N TYR A 94 6.71 3.67 21.77
CA TYR A 94 7.04 2.50 20.95
C TYR A 94 5.85 1.54 20.79
N LEU A 95 4.93 1.49 21.76
CA LEU A 95 3.71 0.69 21.69
C LEU A 95 2.78 1.28 20.62
N ALA A 96 2.55 2.58 20.65
CA ALA A 96 1.73 3.24 19.62
C ALA A 96 2.30 3.07 18.21
N VAL A 97 3.63 3.11 18.05
CA VAL A 97 4.27 2.87 16.75
C VAL A 97 4.11 1.42 16.30
N SER A 98 4.33 0.45 17.19
CA SER A 98 4.21 -0.97 16.85
C SER A 98 2.77 -1.35 16.50
N LEU A 99 1.77 -0.87 17.24
CA LEU A 99 0.36 -1.08 16.92
C LEU A 99 -0.02 -0.50 15.56
N ARG A 100 0.49 0.68 15.19
CA ARG A 100 0.25 1.25 13.86
C ARG A 100 0.84 0.40 12.75
N MET A 101 2.04 -0.15 12.95
CA MET A 101 2.67 -1.04 11.97
C MET A 101 1.89 -2.35 11.81
N ILE A 102 1.47 -2.97 12.92
CA ILE A 102 0.61 -4.16 12.92
C ILE A 102 -0.72 -3.84 12.23
N GLY A 103 -1.32 -2.70 12.55
CA GLY A 103 -2.55 -2.23 11.95
C GLY A 103 -2.46 -2.04 10.45
N ALA A 104 -1.36 -1.43 9.98
CA ALA A 104 -1.10 -1.24 8.56
C ALA A 104 -0.99 -2.59 7.83
N MET A 105 -0.28 -3.55 8.42
CA MET A 105 -0.17 -4.90 7.86
C MET A 105 -1.52 -5.60 7.79
N LEU A 106 -2.32 -5.54 8.86
CA LEU A 106 -3.67 -6.12 8.89
C LEU A 106 -4.61 -5.46 7.87
N ALA A 107 -4.56 -4.14 7.72
CA ALA A 107 -5.34 -3.42 6.74
C ALA A 107 -4.94 -3.80 5.30
N LEU A 108 -3.64 -3.88 5.02
CA LEU A 108 -3.12 -4.30 3.71
C LEU A 108 -3.53 -5.73 3.37
N ILE A 109 -3.37 -6.66 4.30
CA ILE A 109 -3.76 -8.06 4.14
C ILE A 109 -5.28 -8.18 3.90
N GLY A 110 -6.07 -7.54 4.78
CA GLY A 110 -7.53 -7.55 4.69
C GLY A 110 -8.01 -6.99 3.36
N ALA A 111 -7.51 -5.82 2.96
CA ALA A 111 -7.86 -5.20 1.69
C ALA A 111 -7.45 -6.04 0.48
N SER A 112 -6.24 -6.61 0.49
CA SER A 112 -5.72 -7.38 -0.65
C SER A 112 -6.52 -8.66 -0.84
N ALA A 113 -6.77 -9.41 0.24
CA ALA A 113 -7.56 -10.64 0.18
C ALA A 113 -9.05 -10.36 -0.10
N LEU A 114 -9.63 -9.28 0.44
CA LEU A 114 -10.99 -8.85 0.07
C LEU A 114 -11.07 -8.52 -1.42
N SER A 115 -10.01 -7.91 -1.95
CA SER A 115 -9.98 -7.52 -3.35
C SER A 115 -9.96 -8.74 -4.27
N SER A 116 -9.12 -9.73 -3.94
CA SER A 116 -9.03 -11.03 -4.66
C SER A 116 -10.37 -11.76 -4.76
N ILE A 117 -11.21 -11.71 -3.72
CA ILE A 117 -12.49 -12.45 -3.72
C ILE A 117 -13.69 -11.66 -4.25
N ASN A 118 -13.61 -10.33 -4.35
CA ASN A 118 -14.77 -9.47 -4.66
C ASN A 118 -14.65 -8.65 -5.95
N PHE A 119 -13.45 -8.46 -6.49
CA PHE A 119 -13.24 -7.66 -7.70
C PHE A 119 -12.63 -8.49 -8.83
N ASP A 120 -12.87 -8.04 -10.06
CA ASP A 120 -12.26 -8.61 -11.25
C ASP A 120 -10.79 -8.18 -11.39
N ASP A 121 -10.02 -9.01 -12.07
CA ASP A 121 -8.59 -8.81 -12.31
C ASP A 121 -8.28 -7.50 -13.06
N ILE A 122 -7.10 -6.93 -12.79
CA ILE A 122 -6.61 -5.71 -13.44
C ILE A 122 -5.51 -6.08 -14.42
N TYR A 123 -5.75 -5.85 -15.71
CA TYR A 123 -4.84 -6.28 -16.77
C TYR A 123 -4.62 -7.80 -16.73
N TYR A 124 -3.43 -8.25 -16.31
CA TYR A 124 -3.07 -9.66 -16.11
C TYR A 124 -2.82 -10.00 -14.62
N PHE A 125 -3.08 -9.05 -13.72
CA PHE A 125 -2.85 -9.21 -12.29
C PHE A 125 -4.16 -9.46 -11.57
N SER A 126 -4.13 -10.36 -10.59
CA SER A 126 -5.24 -10.53 -9.66
C SER A 126 -5.59 -9.21 -8.98
N ALA A 127 -6.89 -8.96 -8.79
CA ALA A 127 -7.40 -7.81 -8.07
C ALA A 127 -6.76 -7.62 -6.67
N GLY A 128 -6.40 -8.72 -6.00
CA GLY A 128 -5.72 -8.71 -4.70
C GLY A 128 -4.21 -8.91 -4.77
N GLY A 129 -3.67 -9.09 -5.97
CA GLY A 129 -2.33 -9.59 -6.20
C GLY A 129 -2.09 -10.97 -5.59
N VAL A 130 -0.85 -11.46 -5.72
CA VAL A 130 -0.47 -12.78 -5.20
C VAL A 130 -0.69 -12.90 -3.69
N ILE A 131 -0.49 -11.82 -2.94
CA ILE A 131 -0.68 -11.82 -1.48
C ILE A 131 -2.16 -12.05 -1.14
N GLY A 132 -3.07 -11.34 -1.81
CA GLY A 132 -4.50 -11.51 -1.63
C GLY A 132 -4.96 -12.92 -1.97
N ASP A 133 -4.52 -13.45 -3.11
CA ASP A 133 -4.89 -14.77 -3.60
C ASP A 133 -4.46 -15.89 -2.65
N VAL A 134 -3.22 -15.84 -2.16
CA VAL A 134 -2.70 -16.85 -1.22
C VAL A 134 -3.53 -16.88 0.07
N ILE A 135 -3.90 -15.70 0.59
CA ILE A 135 -4.69 -15.59 1.82
C ILE A 135 -6.13 -16.03 1.58
N ALA A 136 -6.75 -15.58 0.50
CA ALA A 136 -8.11 -15.97 0.11
C ALA A 136 -8.23 -17.49 -0.11
N ALA A 137 -7.32 -18.07 -0.90
CA ALA A 137 -7.27 -19.51 -1.17
C ALA A 137 -7.03 -20.34 0.09
N SER A 138 -6.30 -19.79 1.07
CA SER A 138 -6.10 -20.45 2.36
C SER A 138 -7.34 -20.40 3.26
N LEU A 139 -8.16 -19.35 3.18
CA LEU A 139 -9.32 -19.17 4.07
C LEU A 139 -10.62 -19.77 3.53
N LEU A 140 -10.85 -19.66 2.22
CA LEU A 140 -12.09 -20.10 1.56
C LEU A 140 -12.48 -21.56 1.87
N PRO A 141 -11.56 -22.55 1.89
CA PRO A 141 -11.91 -23.93 2.21
C PRO A 141 -12.43 -24.15 3.64
N TYR A 142 -12.06 -23.28 4.58
CA TYR A 142 -12.43 -23.42 5.99
C TYR A 142 -13.66 -22.60 6.39
N LEU A 143 -13.85 -21.41 5.79
CA LEU A 143 -14.86 -20.43 6.22
C LEU A 143 -15.97 -20.18 5.18
N ASN A 144 -15.85 -20.72 3.97
CA ASN A 144 -16.65 -20.34 2.79
C ASN A 144 -16.58 -18.83 2.47
N PHE A 145 -17.22 -18.41 1.39
CA PHE A 145 -17.19 -17.02 0.91
C PHE A 145 -17.63 -15.99 1.97
N VAL A 146 -18.78 -16.22 2.61
CA VAL A 146 -19.35 -15.29 3.60
C VAL A 146 -18.45 -15.17 4.83
N GLY A 147 -17.99 -16.30 5.38
CA GLY A 147 -17.14 -16.31 6.58
C GLY A 147 -15.76 -15.68 6.31
N THR A 148 -15.15 -15.99 5.17
CA THR A 148 -13.89 -15.35 4.74
C THR A 148 -14.04 -13.85 4.59
N THR A 149 -15.12 -13.38 3.94
CA THR A 149 -15.37 -11.94 3.76
C THR A 149 -15.52 -11.22 5.11
N LEU A 150 -16.29 -11.78 6.04
CA LEU A 150 -16.48 -11.18 7.37
C LEU A 150 -15.17 -11.12 8.17
N LEU A 151 -14.37 -12.18 8.13
CA LEU A 151 -13.07 -12.20 8.80
C LEU A 151 -12.13 -11.15 8.22
N LEU A 152 -12.04 -11.05 6.88
CA LEU A 152 -11.16 -10.10 6.22
C LEU A 152 -11.60 -8.65 6.42
N LEU A 153 -12.92 -8.37 6.44
CA LEU A 153 -13.45 -7.06 6.84
C LEU A 153 -13.04 -6.74 8.27
N THR A 154 -13.13 -7.71 9.18
CA THR A 154 -12.71 -7.52 10.58
C THR A 154 -11.23 -7.15 10.66
N PHE A 155 -10.36 -7.84 9.92
CA PHE A 155 -8.94 -7.51 9.84
C PHE A 155 -8.69 -6.12 9.25
N PHE A 156 -9.41 -5.78 8.18
CA PHE A 156 -9.32 -4.47 7.55
C PHE A 156 -9.69 -3.34 8.52
N PHE A 157 -10.88 -3.40 9.13
CA PHE A 157 -11.34 -2.36 10.06
C PHE A 157 -10.51 -2.30 11.35
N THR A 158 -10.07 -3.45 11.87
CA THR A 158 -9.14 -3.50 13.00
C THR A 158 -7.82 -2.81 12.63
N GLY A 159 -7.30 -3.09 11.44
CA GLY A 159 -6.10 -2.46 10.92
C GLY A 159 -6.21 -0.94 10.80
N VAL A 160 -7.29 -0.46 10.17
CA VAL A 160 -7.59 0.98 10.06
C VAL A 160 -7.70 1.64 11.43
N THR A 161 -8.34 0.98 12.39
CA THR A 161 -8.49 1.48 13.78
C THR A 161 -7.13 1.64 14.46
N LEU A 162 -6.25 0.63 14.34
CA LEU A 162 -4.90 0.67 14.91
C LEU A 162 -3.99 1.72 14.26
N VAL A 163 -4.13 1.94 12.94
CA VAL A 163 -3.36 2.96 12.21
C VAL A 163 -3.79 4.37 12.59
N THR A 164 -5.10 4.62 12.59
CA THR A 164 -5.67 5.96 12.77
C THR A 164 -5.81 6.36 14.23
N GLY A 165 -5.99 5.38 15.13
CA GLY A 165 -6.34 5.60 16.52
C GLY A 165 -7.75 6.15 16.72
N ILE A 166 -8.63 6.02 15.72
CA ILE A 166 -10.02 6.48 15.80
C ILE A 166 -10.79 5.59 16.77
N SER A 167 -11.50 6.21 17.71
CA SER A 167 -12.46 5.53 18.57
C SER A 167 -13.85 5.63 17.95
N TRP A 168 -14.33 4.52 17.37
CA TRP A 168 -15.65 4.44 16.73
C TRP A 168 -16.81 4.70 17.70
N LEU A 169 -16.59 4.58 19.01
CA LEU A 169 -17.60 4.80 20.04
C LEU A 169 -17.65 6.25 20.56
N GLN A 170 -16.71 7.10 20.14
CA GLN A 170 -16.60 8.50 20.57
C GLN A 170 -16.90 9.50 19.44
N VAL A 171 -17.17 9.01 18.24
CA VAL A 171 -17.67 9.79 17.10
C VAL A 171 -19.19 9.64 17.06
#